data_AF-A0A0Q0W9E0-F1
#
_entry.id   AF-A0A0Q0W9E0-F1
#
_cell.length_a   1.000
_cell.length_b   1.000
_cell.length_c   1.000
_cell.angle_alpha   90.00
_cell.angle_beta   90.00
_cell.angle_gamma   90.00
#
_symmetry.space_group_name_H-M   'P 1'
#
loop_
_entity.id
_entity.type
_entity.pdbx_description
1 polymer ?
#
loop_
_entity_poly.entity_id
_entity_poly.type
_entity_poly.pdbx_seq_one_letter_code
_entity_poly.pdbx_strand_id
1 'polypeptide(L)' 'MDEDSHIRCPACGSAMTRPLCAHLWECRYHLCRVVFPVGRIREKSQAMLVAEEEAPYNSDCESG' A
#
# COMPACT_ATOMS: atom_id res chain seq x y z
N MET A 1 31.68 -4.32 -1.97
CA MET A 1 30.83 -3.84 -0.87
C MET A 1 29.47 -3.67 -1.47
N ASP A 2 28.72 -4.75 -1.44
CA ASP A 2 27.36 -4.85 -1.91
C ASP A 2 26.51 -4.06 -0.91
N GLU A 3 26.38 -2.75 -1.15
CA GLU A 3 25.32 -1.92 -0.55
C GLU A 3 23.97 -2.44 -1.09
N ASP A 4 23.60 -3.63 -0.63
CA ASP A 4 22.29 -4.20 -0.80
C ASP A 4 21.35 -3.21 -0.14
N SER A 5 20.70 -2.39 -0.97
CA SER A 5 19.67 -1.47 -0.54
C SER A 5 18.59 -2.33 0.10
N HIS A 6 18.66 -2.48 1.42
CA HIS A 6 17.76 -3.29 2.24
C HIS A 6 16.40 -2.61 2.25
N ILE A 7 15.68 -2.73 1.14
CA ILE A 7 14.34 -2.22 0.94
C ILE A 7 13.44 -2.98 1.90
N ARG A 8 12.90 -2.26 2.88
CA ARG A 8 11.99 -2.82 3.88
C ARG A 8 10.55 -2.64 3.44
N CYS A 9 9.73 -3.62 3.76
CA CYS A 9 8.29 -3.53 3.57
C CYS A 9 7.71 -2.40 4.42
N PRO A 10 6.97 -1.44 3.86
CA PRO A 10 6.37 -0.35 4.62
C PRO A 10 5.24 -0.82 5.55
N ALA A 11 4.62 -1.98 5.28
CA ALA A 11 3.51 -2.50 6.08
C ALA A 11 3.97 -3.27 7.33
N CYS A 12 5.05 -4.04 7.24
CA CYS A 12 5.50 -4.92 8.34
C CYS A 12 6.96 -4.69 8.77
N GLY A 13 7.70 -3.81 8.10
CA GLY A 13 9.10 -3.51 8.40
C GLY A 13 10.11 -4.59 8.00
N SER A 14 9.66 -5.73 7.48
CA SER A 14 10.53 -6.84 7.09
C SER A 14 11.41 -6.49 5.89
N ALA A 15 12.67 -6.92 5.93
CA ALA A 15 13.61 -6.82 4.81
C ALA A 15 13.44 -7.96 3.78
N MET A 16 12.53 -8.91 4.01
CA MET A 16 12.21 -9.97 3.05
C MET A 16 11.35 -9.40 1.92
N THR A 17 11.98 -8.68 1.00
CA THR A 17 11.33 -8.07 -0.17
C THR A 17 12.02 -8.55 -1.45
N ARG A 18 11.29 -8.63 -2.56
CA ARG A 18 11.83 -8.99 -3.89
C ARG A 18 11.32 -8.02 -4.95
N PRO A 19 12.13 -7.68 -5.96
CA PRO A 19 11.66 -6.92 -7.10
C PRO A 19 10.63 -7.75 -7.88
N LEU A 20 9.49 -7.15 -8.18
CA LEU A 20 8.42 -7.75 -8.98
C LEU A 20 8.46 -7.23 -10.43
N CYS A 21 8.56 -5.91 -10.60
CA CYS A 21 8.68 -5.21 -11.88
C CYS A 21 9.59 -3.97 -11.71
N ALA A 22 9.85 -3.24 -12.79
CA ALA A 22 10.57 -1.96 -12.70
C ALA A 22 9.87 -1.03 -11.70
N HIS A 23 10.56 -0.69 -10.61
CA HIS A 23 10.08 0.14 -9.49
C HIS A 23 9.01 -0.48 -8.59
N LEU A 24 8.70 -1.78 -8.69
CA LEU A 24 7.75 -2.45 -7.80
C LEU A 24 8.41 -3.59 -7.04
N TRP A 25 8.15 -3.66 -5.74
CA TRP A 25 8.69 -4.66 -4.83
C TRP A 25 7.55 -5.35 -4.09
N GLU A 26 7.73 -6.64 -3.82
CA GLU A 26 6.79 -7.48 -3.10
C GLU A 26 7.42 -7.96 -1.80
N CYS A 27 6.69 -7.82 -0.69
CA CYS A 27 7.08 -8.41 0.58
C CYS A 27 6.77 -9.91 0.60
N ARG A 28 7.77 -10.75 0.89
CA ARG A 28 7.62 -12.21 1.00
C ARG A 28 7.56 -12.69 2.45
N TYR A 29 7.42 -11.78 3.41
CA TYR A 29 7.34 -12.12 4.83
C TYR A 29 5.96 -12.66 5.20
N HIS A 30 5.90 -13.93 5.60
CA HIS A 30 4.70 -14.65 6.04
C HIS A 30 3.45 -14.38 5.17
N LEU A 31 2.47 -13.67 5.75
CA LEU A 31 1.17 -13.33 5.16
C LEU A 31 1.11 -11.89 4.65
N CYS A 32 2.17 -11.08 4.82
CA CYS A 32 2.13 -9.66 4.46
C CYS A 32 1.88 -9.47 2.96
N ARG A 33 2.71 -10.07 2.09
CA ARG A 33 2.51 -10.11 0.62
C ARG A 33 2.19 -8.78 -0.06
N VAL A 34 2.45 -7.66 0.61
CA VAL A 34 2.19 -6.31 0.09
C VAL A 34 3.14 -6.02 -1.07
N VAL A 35 2.59 -5.46 -2.14
CA VAL A 35 3.36 -4.90 -3.26
C VAL A 35 3.41 -3.39 -3.09
N PHE A 36 4.61 -2.81 -3.17
CA PHE A 36 4.83 -1.38 -2.97
C PHE A 36 5.85 -0.82 -3.97
N PRO A 37 5.71 0.47 -4.35
CA PRO A 37 6.65 1.10 -5.26
C PRO A 37 7.96 1.45 -4.55
N VAL A 38 9.08 1.21 -5.23
CA VAL A 38 10.42 1.62 -4.82
C VAL A 38 11.08 2.35 -5.99
N GLY A 39 11.07 3.67 -5.89
CA GLY A 39 11.63 4.58 -6.86
C GLY A 39 11.47 6.01 -6.35
N ARG A 40 12.18 6.97 -6.95
CA ARG A 40 11.92 8.39 -6.70
C ARG A 40 10.52 8.68 -7.20
N ILE A 41 9.54 8.63 -6.29
CA ILE A 41 8.22 9.20 -6.51
C ILE A 41 8.50 10.67 -6.80
N ARG A 42 8.55 11.04 -8.09
CA ARG A 42 8.37 12.43 -8.48
C ARG A 42 6.97 12.77 -7.99
N GLU A 43 6.94 13.54 -6.93
CA GLU A 43 5.82 14.13 -6.20
C GLU A 43 4.78 14.81 -7.11
N LYS A 44 4.10 14.02 -7.96
CA LYS A 44 3.03 14.49 -8.86
C LYS A 44 1.82 13.56 -8.89
N SER A 45 1.91 12.39 -8.26
CA SER A 45 0.82 11.39 -8.28
C SER A 45 0.57 10.78 -6.91
N GLN A 46 0.70 11.57 -5.84
CA GLN A 46 0.06 11.27 -4.57
C GLN A 46 -1.42 11.65 -4.71
N ALA A 47 -2.14 10.95 -5.60
CA ALA A 47 -3.59 10.96 -5.59
C ALA A 47 -4.01 10.19 -4.35
N MET A 48 -4.09 10.94 -3.26
CA MET A 48 -4.89 10.74 -2.06
C MET A 48 -5.96 9.66 -2.33
N LEU A 49 -5.67 8.41 -1.98
CA LEU A 49 -6.71 7.43 -1.68
C LEU A 49 -7.29 7.89 -0.34
N VAL A 50 -8.09 8.97 -0.37
CA VAL A 50 -8.90 9.36 0.77
C VAL A 50 -9.92 8.25 0.96
N ALA A 51 -9.91 7.76 2.19
CA ALA A 51 -10.78 6.76 2.73
C ALA A 51 -12.24 6.97 2.33
N GLU A 52 -12.91 5.83 2.18
CA GLU A 52 -14.35 5.70 2.16
C GLU A 52 -14.95 6.42 3.38
N GLU A 53 -15.75 7.46 3.16
CA GLU A 53 -16.73 7.94 4.14
C GLU A 53 -17.90 8.53 3.37
N GLU A 54 -18.98 7.75 3.20
CA GLU A 54 -20.32 8.22 3.53
C GLU A 54 -21.28 7.01 3.58
N ALA A 55 -21.63 6.58 4.79
CA ALA A 55 -22.85 5.83 5.02
C ALA A 55 -23.59 6.45 6.21
N PRO A 56 -24.50 7.41 5.97
CA PRO A 56 -25.60 7.64 6.88
C PRO A 56 -26.67 6.59 6.59
N TYR A 57 -26.84 5.69 7.56
CA TYR A 57 -28.10 4.99 7.78
C TYR A 57 -29.27 5.97 7.57
N ASN A 58 -30.32 5.52 6.87
CA ASN A 58 -31.68 6.00 7.12
C ASN A 58 -32.57 4.77 7.00
N SER A 59 -32.63 4.02 8.10
CA SER A 59 -33.74 3.12 8.35
C SER A 59 -34.90 3.94 8.89
N ASP A 60 -36.09 3.63 8.36
CA ASP A 60 -37.44 4.01 8.81
C ASP A 60 -37.84 5.46 8.48
N CYS A 61 -38.98 5.72 7.81
CA CYS A 61 -40.31 5.25 8.20
C CYS A 61 -41.26 5.10 7.00
N GLU A 62 -41.98 3.97 6.99
CA GLU A 62 -43.28 3.78 6.36
C GLU A 62 -44.25 4.91 6.75
N SER A 63 -44.99 5.50 5.79
CA SER A 63 -46.33 6.10 5.97
C SER A 63 -46.81 6.75 4.65
N GLY A 64 -47.94 6.27 4.12
CA GLY A 64 -48.75 7.01 3.13
C GLY A 64 -49.39 6.16 2.06
#